data_AF-A0A3A2Z4Z8-F1
#
_entry.id   AF-A0A3A2Z4Z8-F1
#
_cell.length_a   1.000
_cell.length_b   1.000
_cell.length_c   1.000
_cell.angle_alpha   90.00
_cell.angle_beta   90.00
_cell.angle_gamma   90.00
#
_symmetry.space_group_name_H-M   'P 1'
#
loop_
_entity.id
_entity.type
_entity.pdbx_description
1 polymer ?
#
loop_
_entity_poly.entity_id
_entity_poly.type
_entity_poly.pdbx_seq_one_letter_code
_entity_poly.pdbx_strand_id
1 'polypeptide(L)' 'MDVVLDVLDTFAFDRLYSSVLPASQSQLALNKASFSTYNENVNRYVSLPPSDWATRSDWARDDVRRQALSLFLIT' A
#
# COMPACT_ATOMS: atom_id res chain seq x y z
N MET A 1 9.94 -0.77 1.59
CA MET A 1 9.08 -1.69 0.82
C MET A 1 9.83 -2.17 -0.42
N ASP A 2 9.64 -3.44 -0.84
CA ASP A 2 10.28 -4.07 -2.01
C ASP A 2 9.52 -3.74 -3.32
N VAL A 3 10.19 -3.73 -4.47
CA VAL A 3 9.63 -3.42 -5.80
C VAL A 3 8.55 -4.42 -6.22
N VAL A 4 8.77 -5.72 -5.98
CA VAL A 4 7.78 -6.75 -6.34
C VAL A 4 6.50 -6.55 -5.51
N LEU A 5 6.67 -6.29 -4.21
CA LEU A 5 5.56 -5.98 -3.31
C LEU A 5 4.87 -4.66 -3.69
N ASP A 6 5.61 -3.64 -4.13
CA ASP A 6 5.03 -2.36 -4.57
C ASP A 6 4.08 -2.56 -5.76
N VAL A 7 4.50 -3.36 -6.73
CA VAL A 7 3.66 -3.70 -7.90
C VAL A 7 2.43 -4.48 -7.44
N LEU A 8 2.62 -5.55 -6.68
CA LEU A 8 1.54 -6.48 -6.33
C LEU A 8 0.51 -5.83 -5.38
N ASP A 9 0.98 -5.03 -4.42
CA ASP A 9 0.11 -4.23 -3.55
C ASP A 9 -0.71 -3.23 -4.38
N THR A 10 -0.10 -2.53 -5.34
CA THR A 10 -0.80 -1.53 -6.17
C THR A 10 -1.96 -2.15 -6.96
N PHE A 11 -1.81 -3.40 -7.44
CA PHE A 11 -2.82 -4.06 -8.27
C PHE A 11 -3.86 -4.87 -7.49
N ALA A 12 -3.43 -5.60 -6.46
CA ALA A 12 -4.27 -6.57 -5.76
C ALA A 12 -4.47 -6.22 -4.28
N PHE A 13 -3.39 -6.15 -3.51
CA PHE A 13 -3.53 -6.13 -2.06
C PHE A 13 -4.09 -4.81 -1.50
N ASP A 14 -3.81 -3.65 -2.11
CA ASP A 14 -4.38 -2.37 -1.68
C ASP A 14 -5.94 -2.41 -1.74
N ARG A 15 -6.52 -3.12 -2.71
CA ARG A 15 -7.99 -3.33 -2.81
C ARG A 15 -8.51 -4.33 -1.77
N LEU A 16 -7.76 -5.39 -1.51
CA LEU A 16 -8.14 -6.38 -0.50
C LEU A 16 -8.09 -5.77 0.90
N TYR A 17 -7.02 -5.07 1.27
CA TYR A 17 -6.92 -4.46 2.59
C TYR A 17 -7.96 -3.35 2.80
N SER A 18 -8.19 -2.50 1.80
CA SER A 18 -9.21 -1.45 1.91
C SER A 18 -10.66 -1.98 1.96
N SER A 19 -10.92 -3.19 1.45
CA SER A 19 -12.25 -3.81 1.55
C SER A 19 -12.46 -4.57 2.86
N VAL A 20 -11.43 -5.20 3.41
CA VAL A 20 -11.52 -5.95 4.69
C VAL A 20 -11.38 -5.02 5.89
N LEU A 21 -10.51 -4.01 5.80
CA LEU A 21 -10.18 -3.07 6.86
C LEU A 21 -10.24 -1.63 6.32
N PRO A 22 -11.45 -1.05 6.18
CA PRO A 22 -11.60 0.31 5.71
C PRO A 22 -11.02 1.30 6.72
N ALA A 23 -10.23 2.25 6.24
CA ALA A 23 -9.60 3.28 7.05
C ALA A 23 -10.63 4.21 7.70
N SER A 24 -10.38 4.58 8.96
CA SER A 24 -11.07 5.70 9.60
C SER A 24 -10.71 7.05 8.93
N GLN A 25 -11.52 8.10 9.14
CA GLN A 25 -11.24 9.42 8.55
C GLN A 25 -9.89 10.03 9.02
N SER A 26 -9.50 9.76 10.27
CA SER A 26 -8.20 10.20 10.81
C SER A 26 -7.05 9.46 10.15
N GLN A 27 -7.15 8.13 9.99
CA GLN A 27 -6.15 7.33 9.27
C GLN A 27 -6.07 7.70 7.79
N LEU A 28 -7.20 7.98 7.13
CA LEU A 28 -7.21 8.43 5.74
C LEU A 28 -6.39 9.71 5.55
N ALA A 29 -6.54 10.69 6.46
CA ALA A 29 -5.77 11.94 6.40
C ALA A 29 -4.26 11.69 6.60
N LEU A 30 -3.88 10.81 7.54
CA LEU A 30 -2.49 10.44 7.79
C LEU A 30 -1.87 9.69 6.60
N ASN A 31 -2.56 8.67 6.09
CA ASN A 31 -2.12 7.90 4.92
C ASN A 31 -1.99 8.79 3.68
N LYS A 32 -2.89 9.77 3.50
CA LYS A 32 -2.84 10.71 2.40
C LYS A 32 -1.65 11.67 2.49
N ALA A 33 -1.20 12.01 3.71
CA ALA A 33 0.02 12.80 3.90
C ALA A 33 1.28 12.02 3.47
N SER A 34 1.29 10.69 3.61
CA SER A 34 2.38 9.81 3.18
C SER A 34 2.27 9.36 1.71
N PHE A 35 1.20 9.74 1.00
CA PHE A 35 0.92 9.25 -0.35
C PHE A 35 2.00 9.57 -1.37
N SER A 36 2.68 10.71 -1.23
CA SER A 36 3.77 11.11 -2.15
C SER A 36 4.99 10.19 -2.07
N THR A 37 5.15 9.48 -0.95
CA THR A 37 6.31 8.61 -0.69
C THR A 37 6.05 7.16 -1.09
N TYR A 38 4.79 6.81 -1.39
CA TYR A 38 4.45 5.48 -1.86
C TYR A 38 4.95 5.24 -3.29
N ASN A 39 5.38 4.00 -3.57
CA ASN A 39 5.93 3.57 -4.86
C ASN A 39 7.22 4.29 -5.32
N GLU A 40 7.92 5.02 -4.44
CA GLU A 40 9.19 5.69 -4.81
C GLU A 40 10.24 4.73 -5.39
N ASN A 41 10.28 3.49 -4.91
CA ASN A 41 11.25 2.48 -5.35
C ASN A 41 10.90 1.92 -6.73
N VAL A 42 9.65 1.53 -6.97
CA VAL A 42 9.20 1.03 -8.28
C VAL A 42 9.23 2.11 -9.35
N ASN A 43 8.97 3.38 -8.99
CA ASN A 43 8.96 4.52 -9.92
C ASN A 43 10.32 4.76 -10.61
N ARG A 44 11.42 4.22 -10.06
CA ARG A 44 12.75 4.25 -10.70
C ARG A 44 12.84 3.37 -11.94
N TYR A 45 12.03 2.32 -12.01
CA TYR A 45 12.04 1.32 -13.08
C TYR A 45 10.83 1.48 -14.01
N VAL A 46 9.64 1.70 -13.42
CA VAL A 46 8.37 1.83 -14.13
C VAL A 46 7.56 2.94 -13.48
N SER A 47 7.07 3.89 -14.27
CA SER A 47 6.20 4.95 -13.75
C SER A 47 4.86 4.35 -13.30
N LEU A 48 4.77 4.09 -12.01
CA LEU A 48 3.66 3.38 -11.39
C LEU A 48 3.15 4.20 -10.19
N PRO A 49 2.19 5.11 -10.43
CA PRO A 49 1.68 5.96 -9.36
C PRO A 49 0.97 5.09 -8.30
N PRO A 50 1.05 5.48 -7.02
CA PRO A 50 0.35 4.77 -5.94
C PRO A 50 -1.15 4.81 -6.15
N SER A 51 -1.82 3.71 -5.79
CA SER A 51 -3.27 3.60 -5.92
C SER A 51 -3.98 4.38 -4.81
N ASP A 52 -5.12 5.01 -5.11
CA ASP A 52 -5.94 5.66 -4.07
C ASP A 52 -6.36 4.67 -2.96
N TRP A 53 -6.48 3.39 -3.30
CA TRP A 53 -6.85 2.32 -2.37
C TRP A 53 -5.79 2.10 -1.28
N ALA A 54 -4.52 2.43 -1.55
CA ALA A 54 -3.45 2.38 -0.56
C ALA A 54 -3.75 3.28 0.66
N THR A 55 -4.47 4.39 0.44
CA THR A 55 -4.85 5.33 1.53
C THR A 55 -6.09 4.91 2.30
N ARG A 56 -6.93 4.06 1.70
CA ARG A 56 -8.24 3.66 2.23
C ARG A 56 -8.18 2.41 3.12
N SER A 57 -7.00 1.85 3.34
CA SER A 57 -6.76 0.76 4.28
C SER A 57 -6.40 1.31 5.66
N ASP A 58 -6.92 0.67 6.69
CA ASP A 58 -6.60 1.01 8.08
C ASP A 58 -5.10 0.79 8.40
N TRP A 59 -4.50 -0.20 7.73
CA TRP A 59 -3.05 -0.43 7.74
C TRP A 59 -2.36 0.35 6.63
N ALA A 60 -1.40 1.18 7.03
CA ALA A 60 -0.52 1.91 6.13
C ALA A 60 0.32 0.94 5.27
N ARG A 61 0.78 1.45 4.12
CA ARG A 61 1.71 0.76 3.20
C ARG A 61 2.95 0.20 3.90
N ASP A 62 3.49 0.97 4.82
CA ASP A 62 4.72 0.64 5.53
C ASP A 62 4.47 -0.11 6.86
N ASP A 63 3.24 -0.53 7.13
CA ASP A 63 2.94 -1.34 8.32
C ASP A 63 3.58 -2.72 8.18
N VAL A 64 4.37 -3.10 9.20
CA VAL A 64 5.05 -4.40 9.26
C VAL A 64 4.08 -5.58 9.15
N ARG A 65 2.84 -5.45 9.65
CA ARG A 65 1.83 -6.52 9.60
C ARG A 65 1.39 -6.78 8.17
N ARG A 66 1.17 -5.70 7.42
CA ARG A 66 0.76 -5.74 6.02
C ARG A 66 1.89 -6.28 5.16
N GLN A 67 3.11 -5.80 5.39
CA GLN A 67 4.29 -6.30 4.68
C GLN A 67 4.55 -7.78 4.97
N ALA A 68 4.45 -8.22 6.23
CA ALA A 68 4.62 -9.63 6.58
C ALA A 68 3.55 -10.52 5.93
N LEU A 69 2.29 -10.06 5.90
CA LEU A 69 1.19 -10.81 5.27
C LEU A 69 1.35 -10.85 3.75
N SER A 70 1.63 -9.72 3.10
CA SER A 70 1.89 -9.67 1.66
C SER A 70 3.09 -10.55 1.29
N LEU A 71 4.18 -10.52 2.08
CA LEU A 71 5.35 -11.37 1.87
C LEU A 71 5.01 -12.85 2.05
N PHE A 72 4.28 -13.22 3.10
CA PHE A 72 3.80 -14.59 3.33
C PHE A 72 2.90 -15.11 2.21
N LEU A 73 2.08 -14.26 1.58
CA LEU A 73 1.20 -14.65 0.48
C LEU A 73 1.94 -14.87 -0.84
N ILE A 74 3.14 -14.30 -1.02
CA ILE A 74 3.91 -14.41 -2.27
C ILE A 74 5.10 -15.36 -2.18
N THR A 75 5.47 -15.81 -0.97
CA THR A 75 6.49 -16.84 -0.72
C THR A 75 5.86 -18.22 -0.63
#